data_AF-A0A386H9C4-F1
#
_entry.id   AF-A0A386H9C4-F1
#
_cell.length_a   1.000
_cell.length_b   1.000
_cell.length_c   1.000
_cell.angle_alpha   90.00
_cell.angle_beta   90.00
_cell.angle_gamma   90.00
#
_symmetry.space_group_name_H-M   'P 1'
#
loop_
_entity.id
_entity.type
_entity.pdbx_description
1 polymer ?
#
loop_
_entity_poly.entity_id
_entity_poly.type
_entity_poly.pdbx_seq_one_letter_code
_entity_poly.pdbx_strand_id
1 'polypeptide(L)'
;MRLPILTVLSLVAFITFSIGANSPAKSVVTTITTRMPETKEADSQDDSFNLMMLMAECNETFRTETSFIESLNETGSFPDETDRTPKCFLRCILERLEVASLDGVYDASKAAQVATGMGNTTPAADIEEIAGKCADRKEECKCEKAYQFMKCIIETQIKTAQKS
;
A
#
# COMPACT_ATOMS: atom_id res chain seq x y z
N MET A 1 -0.62 53.11 -28.54
CA MET A 1 -1.74 54.06 -28.34
C MET A 1 -2.64 53.49 -27.24
N ARG A 2 -2.66 54.17 -26.09
CA ARG A 2 -3.70 54.20 -25.02
C ARG A 2 -4.22 52.90 -24.37
N LEU A 3 -3.82 52.74 -23.10
CA LEU A 3 -4.67 52.26 -21.99
C LEU A 3 -5.90 53.19 -21.80
N PRO A 4 -6.96 52.68 -21.14
CA PRO A 4 -7.50 53.30 -19.92
C PRO A 4 -7.62 52.24 -18.80
N ILE A 5 -7.16 52.39 -17.55
CA ILE A 5 -7.34 53.40 -16.49
C ILE A 5 -8.78 53.46 -15.91
N LEU A 6 -8.88 52.91 -14.69
CA LEU A 6 -9.74 53.24 -13.53
C LEU A 6 -11.27 53.07 -13.68
N THR A 7 -11.95 52.35 -12.80
CA THR A 7 -12.28 52.66 -11.37
C THR A 7 -13.09 51.44 -10.83
N VAL A 8 -13.30 51.10 -9.55
CA VAL A 8 -13.53 51.85 -8.30
C VAL A 8 -13.20 50.93 -7.12
N LEU A 9 -12.48 51.49 -6.14
CA LEU A 9 -12.29 51.01 -4.76
C LEU A 9 -13.62 50.54 -4.11
N SER A 10 -13.62 49.41 -3.41
CA SER A 10 -14.49 49.26 -2.24
C SER A 10 -13.63 49.00 -1.01
N LEU A 11 -13.58 50.03 -0.17
CA LEU A 11 -12.85 50.10 1.08
C LEU A 11 -13.56 49.31 2.18
N VAL A 12 -12.72 48.67 2.97
CA VAL A 12 -12.93 48.02 4.26
C VAL A 12 -13.80 48.85 5.22
N ALA A 13 -14.77 48.19 5.86
CA ALA A 13 -15.35 48.66 7.12
C ALA A 13 -15.03 47.65 8.23
N PHE A 14 -14.19 48.12 9.15
CA PHE A 14 -13.81 47.47 10.40
C PHE A 14 -15.01 47.31 11.33
N ILE A 15 -15.15 46.13 11.96
CA ILE A 15 -15.75 46.03 13.28
C ILE A 15 -14.73 45.41 14.22
N THR A 16 -14.05 46.28 14.95
CA THR A 16 -13.31 45.97 16.18
C THR A 16 -14.23 46.26 17.37
N PHE A 17 -14.53 45.28 18.23
CA PHE A 17 -14.40 45.45 19.67
C PHE A 17 -14.47 44.12 20.43
N SER A 18 -13.59 44.01 21.42
CA SER A 18 -13.20 42.84 22.20
C SER A 18 -14.11 42.58 23.42
N ILE A 19 -13.79 41.50 24.14
CA ILE A 19 -13.99 41.17 25.59
C ILE A 19 -14.54 39.72 25.67
N GLY A 20 -13.96 38.75 26.37
CA GLY A 20 -12.84 38.74 27.31
C GLY A 20 -12.81 37.41 28.07
N ALA A 21 -11.86 37.35 29.00
CA ALA A 21 -11.71 36.42 30.13
C ALA A 21 -11.16 35.00 29.86
N ASN A 22 -10.00 34.80 30.47
CA ASN A 22 -9.22 33.58 30.60
C ASN A 22 -9.54 32.91 31.95
N SER A 23 -9.22 31.60 32.07
CA SER A 23 -9.13 30.75 33.29
C SER A 23 -10.35 29.88 33.65
N PRO A 24 -10.17 28.81 34.46
CA PRO A 24 -9.11 27.80 34.45
C PRO A 24 -9.68 26.36 34.41
N ALA A 25 -8.78 25.39 34.20
CA ALA A 25 -9.04 23.97 34.31
C ALA A 25 -9.77 23.57 35.62
N LYS A 26 -10.78 22.70 35.49
CA LYS A 26 -11.26 21.86 36.59
C LYS A 26 -11.21 20.40 36.17
N SER A 27 -10.25 19.71 36.80
CA SER A 27 -10.19 18.26 36.92
C SER A 27 -11.47 17.76 37.57
N VAL A 28 -12.17 16.83 36.90
CA VAL A 28 -13.24 16.03 37.49
C VAL A 28 -12.80 14.57 37.38
N VAL A 29 -12.34 14.05 38.51
CA VAL A 29 -12.22 12.61 38.76
C VAL A 29 -13.63 12.07 38.89
N THR A 30 -14.05 11.22 37.95
CA THR A 30 -15.25 10.39 38.09
C THR A 30 -14.84 8.94 37.91
N THR A 31 -14.55 8.27 39.02
CA THR A 31 -14.61 6.81 39.12
C THR A 31 -16.00 6.45 39.60
N ILE A 32 -16.93 6.08 38.71
CA ILE A 32 -18.06 5.19 39.03
C ILE A 32 -18.37 4.32 37.82
N THR A 33 -18.05 3.04 37.99
CA THR A 33 -18.51 1.86 37.26
C THR A 33 -19.99 1.91 36.92
N THR A 34 -20.35 1.88 35.63
CA THR A 34 -21.60 1.25 35.14
C THR A 34 -21.46 0.92 33.65
N ARG A 35 -21.43 -0.39 33.37
CA ARG A 35 -21.86 -1.15 32.17
C ARG A 35 -21.66 -0.52 30.78
N MET A 36 -20.81 -1.18 29.98
CA MET A 36 -20.77 -1.13 28.52
C MET A 36 -22.18 -1.20 27.90
N PRO A 37 -22.52 -0.32 26.95
CA PRO A 37 -23.34 -0.73 25.83
C PRO A 37 -22.43 -1.46 24.83
N GLU A 38 -22.62 -2.77 24.77
CA GLU A 38 -22.25 -3.60 23.63
C GLU A 38 -23.07 -3.11 22.43
N THR A 39 -22.55 -2.14 21.69
CA THR A 39 -23.01 -1.87 20.33
C THR A 39 -22.12 -2.71 19.42
N LYS A 40 -22.61 -3.89 19.07
CA LYS A 40 -22.12 -4.63 17.91
C LYS A 40 -22.46 -3.81 16.67
N GLU A 41 -21.57 -2.90 16.31
CA GLU A 41 -21.50 -2.47 14.93
C GLU A 41 -20.94 -3.66 14.15
N ALA A 42 -21.86 -4.36 13.49
CA ALA A 42 -21.54 -5.30 12.43
C ALA A 42 -20.91 -4.49 11.31
N ASP A 43 -19.59 -4.34 11.37
CA ASP A 43 -18.80 -3.82 10.28
C ASP A 43 -18.80 -4.88 9.18
N SER A 44 -19.63 -4.64 8.18
CA SER A 44 -19.50 -5.27 6.88
C SER A 44 -18.28 -4.65 6.18
N GLN A 45 -17.07 -4.94 6.68
CA GLN A 45 -15.84 -4.64 5.97
C GLN A 45 -15.56 -5.81 5.04
N ASP A 46 -16.01 -5.62 3.80
CA ASP A 46 -15.28 -5.91 2.57
C ASP A 46 -13.86 -6.46 2.84
N ASP A 47 -13.66 -7.77 2.62
CA ASP A 47 -12.35 -8.45 2.58
C ASP A 47 -11.51 -7.98 1.37
N SER A 48 -11.57 -6.68 1.00
CA SER A 48 -10.53 -6.04 0.21
C SER A 48 -9.30 -5.91 1.10
N PHE A 49 -8.61 -7.05 1.21
CA PHE A 49 -7.19 -7.20 1.41
C PHE A 49 -6.49 -5.84 1.28
N ASN A 50 -6.20 -5.18 2.41
CA ASN A 50 -5.90 -3.75 2.42
C ASN A 50 -4.46 -3.48 1.95
N LEU A 51 -4.20 -3.78 0.67
CA LEU A 51 -2.92 -3.64 0.00
C LEU A 51 -2.40 -2.21 0.12
N MET A 52 -3.28 -1.21 0.06
CA MET A 52 -2.90 0.19 0.22
C MET A 52 -2.32 0.46 1.62
N MET A 53 -2.95 -0.05 2.68
CA MET A 53 -2.42 0.08 4.04
C MET A 53 -1.09 -0.67 4.19
N LEU A 54 -0.95 -1.85 3.60
CA LEU A 54 0.30 -2.62 3.65
C LEU A 54 1.43 -1.95 2.87
N MET A 55 1.13 -1.38 1.71
CA MET A 55 2.08 -0.57 0.94
C MET A 55 2.51 0.63 1.77
N ALA A 56 1.57 1.34 2.43
CA ALA A 56 1.92 2.45 3.30
C ALA A 56 2.83 2.01 4.46
N GLU A 57 2.49 0.93 5.16
CA GLU A 57 3.27 0.37 6.27
C GLU A 57 4.70 -0.02 5.81
N CYS A 58 4.81 -0.77 4.72
CA CYS A 58 6.12 -1.18 4.19
C CYS A 58 6.95 0.01 3.70
N ASN A 59 6.31 1.07 3.21
CA ASN A 59 6.98 2.28 2.74
C ASN A 59 7.58 3.12 3.88
N GLU A 60 7.08 2.99 5.12
CA GLU A 60 7.68 3.66 6.28
C GLU A 60 9.13 3.21 6.52
N THR A 61 9.41 1.93 6.25
CA THR A 61 10.74 1.33 6.40
C THR A 61 11.54 1.34 5.09
N PHE A 62 10.90 0.99 3.98
CA PHE A 62 11.52 0.86 2.66
C PHE A 62 10.89 1.88 1.71
N ARG A 63 11.33 3.14 1.81
CA ARG A 63 10.80 4.23 1.00
C ARG A 63 11.05 3.97 -0.48
N THR A 64 9.97 3.73 -1.22
CA THR A 64 9.97 3.47 -2.64
C THR A 64 8.98 4.39 -3.35
N GLU A 65 9.22 4.61 -4.63
CA GLU A 65 8.25 5.26 -5.51
C GLU A 65 7.31 4.21 -6.10
N THR A 66 6.07 4.61 -6.38
CA THR A 66 5.05 3.76 -7.03
C THR A 66 5.49 3.29 -8.42
N SER A 67 6.33 4.10 -9.10
CA SER A 67 6.90 3.81 -10.42
C SER A 67 7.64 2.47 -10.50
N PHE A 68 8.23 2.01 -9.39
CA PHE A 68 8.87 0.69 -9.34
C PHE A 68 7.85 -0.45 -9.46
N ILE A 69 6.70 -0.32 -8.79
CA ILE A 69 5.63 -1.34 -8.84
C ILE A 69 4.92 -1.30 -10.20
N GLU A 70 4.69 -0.11 -10.75
CA GLU A 70 4.14 0.07 -12.10
C GLU A 70 5.05 -0.57 -13.15
N SER A 71 6.34 -0.22 -13.16
CA SER A 71 7.34 -0.81 -14.05
C SER A 71 7.41 -2.34 -13.91
N LEU A 72 7.36 -2.85 -12.69
CA LEU A 72 7.36 -4.30 -12.45
C LEU A 72 6.13 -4.97 -13.07
N ASN A 73 4.94 -4.41 -12.89
CA ASN A 73 3.71 -4.98 -13.44
C ASN A 73 3.65 -4.89 -14.97
N GLU A 74 4.17 -3.83 -15.56
CA GLU A 74 4.15 -3.60 -17.01
C GLU A 74 5.24 -4.37 -17.75
N THR A 75 6.45 -4.42 -17.19
CA THR A 75 7.64 -4.93 -17.89
C THR A 75 8.19 -6.22 -17.30
N GLY A 76 7.77 -6.59 -16.10
CA GLY A 76 8.36 -7.68 -15.33
C GLY A 76 9.68 -7.29 -14.66
N SER A 77 10.10 -6.02 -14.64
CA SER A 77 11.36 -5.59 -14.02
C SER A 77 11.31 -4.18 -13.43
N PHE A 78 12.20 -3.92 -12.49
CA PHE A 78 12.46 -2.57 -11.97
C PHE A 78 13.32 -1.74 -12.92
N PRO A 79 13.15 -0.40 -12.95
CA PRO A 79 13.93 0.49 -13.80
C PRO A 79 15.42 0.52 -13.40
N ASP A 80 15.71 0.46 -12.10
CA ASP A 80 17.05 0.25 -11.56
C ASP A 80 17.06 -1.01 -10.68
N GLU A 81 17.58 -2.11 -11.23
CA GLU A 81 17.72 -3.36 -10.48
C GLU A 81 18.90 -3.37 -9.51
N THR A 82 19.73 -2.32 -9.46
CA THR A 82 20.80 -2.21 -8.46
C THR A 82 20.28 -1.62 -7.15
N ASP A 83 19.15 -0.91 -7.18
CA ASP A 83 18.50 -0.41 -5.97
C ASP A 83 17.85 -1.56 -5.18
N ARG A 84 18.31 -1.72 -3.95
CA ARG A 84 17.84 -2.74 -3.02
C ARG A 84 16.54 -2.33 -2.32
N THR A 85 16.27 -1.04 -2.19
CA THR A 85 15.13 -0.48 -1.45
C THR A 85 13.77 -1.00 -1.97
N PRO A 86 13.44 -0.87 -3.28
CA PRO A 86 12.17 -1.37 -3.82
C PRO A 86 12.07 -2.92 -3.74
N LYS A 87 13.20 -3.63 -3.77
CA LYS A 87 13.23 -5.08 -3.58
C LYS A 87 12.86 -5.48 -2.15
N CYS A 88 13.36 -4.74 -1.16
CA CYS A 88 13.00 -4.96 0.23
C CYS A 88 11.57 -4.51 0.55
N PHE A 89 11.06 -3.50 -0.15
CA PHE A 89 9.65 -3.13 -0.11
C PHE A 89 8.75 -4.28 -0.57
N LEU A 90 9.05 -4.91 -1.72
CA LEU A 90 8.34 -6.12 -2.17
C LEU A 90 8.40 -7.24 -1.14
N ARG A 91 9.58 -7.51 -0.57
CA ARG A 91 9.72 -8.52 0.48
C ARG A 91 8.76 -8.24 1.63
N CYS A 92 8.73 -7.00 2.13
CA CYS A 92 7.84 -6.61 3.23
C CYS A 92 6.38 -6.90 2.90
N ILE A 93 5.92 -6.53 1.70
CA ILE A 93 4.56 -6.82 1.27
C ILE A 93 4.32 -8.33 1.26
N LEU A 94 5.17 -9.12 0.61
CA LEU A 94 4.98 -10.58 0.52
C LEU A 94 4.98 -11.27 1.90
N GLU A 95 5.78 -10.78 2.85
CA GLU A 95 5.78 -11.27 4.22
C GLU A 95 4.48 -10.92 4.96
N ARG A 96 3.96 -9.70 4.79
CA ARG A 96 2.67 -9.28 5.36
C ARG A 96 1.49 -10.02 4.77
N LEU A 97 1.60 -10.43 3.52
CA LEU A 97 0.60 -11.23 2.81
C LEU A 97 0.74 -12.72 3.04
N GLU A 98 1.72 -13.15 3.85
CA GLU A 98 2.05 -14.55 4.11
C GLU A 98 2.42 -15.35 2.85
N VAL A 99 2.65 -14.67 1.72
CA VAL A 99 3.15 -15.28 0.48
C VAL A 99 4.61 -15.68 0.65
N ALA A 100 5.37 -14.94 1.46
CA ALA A 100 6.72 -15.27 1.86
C ALA A 100 6.81 -15.45 3.38
N SER A 101 7.48 -16.49 3.83
CA SER A 101 7.92 -16.59 5.22
C SER A 101 9.07 -15.62 5.48
N LEU A 102 9.33 -15.32 6.76
CA LEU A 102 10.49 -14.52 7.17
C LEU A 102 11.82 -15.16 6.72
N ASP A 103 11.86 -16.46 6.48
CA ASP A 103 13.04 -17.19 6.00
C ASP A 103 13.14 -17.22 4.46
N GLY A 104 12.20 -16.59 3.76
CA GLY A 104 12.19 -16.51 2.31
C GLY A 104 11.75 -17.80 1.64
N VAL A 105 10.83 -18.54 2.27
CA VAL A 105 10.10 -19.65 1.64
C VAL A 105 8.80 -19.09 1.08
N TYR A 106 8.46 -19.42 -0.17
CA TYR A 106 7.27 -18.90 -0.84
C TYR A 106 6.12 -19.92 -0.86
N ASP A 107 4.91 -19.45 -0.58
CA ASP A 107 3.68 -20.22 -0.67
C ASP A 107 2.95 -19.89 -1.98
N ALA A 108 2.94 -20.85 -2.90
CA ALA A 108 2.32 -20.71 -4.20
C ALA A 108 0.79 -20.60 -4.13
N SER A 109 0.16 -21.32 -3.20
CA SER A 109 -1.29 -21.27 -3.02
C SER A 109 -1.72 -19.94 -2.43
N LYS A 110 -0.95 -19.41 -1.47
CA LYS A 110 -1.15 -18.05 -0.95
C LYS A 110 -0.94 -17.00 -2.04
N ALA A 111 0.09 -17.13 -2.87
CA ALA A 111 0.32 -16.22 -4.00
C ALA A 111 -0.89 -16.16 -4.95
N ALA A 112 -1.48 -17.32 -5.27
CA ALA A 112 -2.68 -17.40 -6.10
C ALA A 112 -3.90 -16.77 -5.42
N GLN A 113 -4.16 -17.09 -4.14
CA GLN A 113 -5.24 -16.51 -3.36
C GLN A 113 -5.16 -14.98 -3.33
N VAL A 114 -3.98 -14.47 -3.04
CA VAL A 114 -3.69 -13.03 -2.99
C VAL A 114 -3.91 -12.38 -4.35
N ALA A 115 -3.39 -12.97 -5.43
CA ALA A 115 -3.55 -12.43 -6.77
C ALA A 115 -5.03 -12.36 -7.19
N THR A 116 -5.81 -13.40 -6.90
CA THR A 116 -7.26 -13.40 -7.15
C THR A 116 -7.97 -12.34 -6.31
N GLY A 117 -7.63 -12.20 -5.03
CA GLY A 117 -8.17 -11.15 -4.15
C GLY A 117 -7.83 -9.73 -4.63
N MET A 118 -6.72 -9.57 -5.34
CA MET A 118 -6.30 -8.30 -5.98
C MET A 118 -6.90 -8.09 -7.39
N GLY A 119 -7.78 -8.99 -7.84
CA GLY A 119 -8.46 -8.86 -9.14
C GLY A 119 -7.63 -9.32 -10.34
N ASN A 120 -6.59 -10.15 -10.15
CA ASN A 120 -5.91 -10.80 -11.27
C ASN A 120 -6.90 -11.71 -12.02
N THR A 121 -6.98 -11.56 -13.34
CA THR A 121 -7.94 -12.28 -14.20
C THR A 121 -7.44 -13.65 -14.65
N THR A 122 -6.16 -13.97 -14.40
CA THR A 122 -5.60 -15.30 -14.63
C THR A 122 -6.23 -16.30 -13.67
N PRO A 123 -6.64 -17.50 -14.13
CA PRO A 123 -7.15 -18.53 -13.24
C PRO A 123 -6.21 -18.81 -12.06
N ALA A 124 -6.75 -18.90 -10.84
CA ALA A 124 -5.94 -19.09 -9.63
C ALA A 124 -5.02 -20.32 -9.73
N ALA A 125 -5.49 -21.41 -10.34
CA ALA A 125 -4.69 -22.62 -10.57
C ALA A 125 -3.45 -22.37 -11.45
N ASP A 126 -3.58 -21.53 -12.48
CA ASP A 126 -2.46 -21.17 -13.36
C ASP A 126 -1.47 -20.27 -12.60
N ILE A 127 -1.96 -19.35 -11.76
CA ILE A 127 -1.11 -18.51 -10.90
C ILE A 127 -0.35 -19.38 -9.89
N GLU A 128 -1.02 -20.34 -9.26
CA GLU A 128 -0.40 -21.28 -8.31
C GLU A 128 0.70 -22.11 -9.00
N GLU A 129 0.42 -22.64 -10.20
CA GLU A 129 1.42 -23.37 -10.97
C GLU A 129 2.65 -22.51 -11.31
N ILE A 130 2.43 -21.28 -11.77
CA ILE A 130 3.51 -20.33 -12.09
C ILE A 130 4.31 -20.00 -10.82
N ALA A 131 3.64 -19.65 -9.73
CA ALA A 131 4.28 -19.31 -8.46
C ALA A 131 5.09 -20.49 -7.91
N GLY A 132 4.58 -21.72 -8.04
CA GLY A 132 5.30 -22.94 -7.65
C GLY A 132 6.60 -23.12 -8.44
N LYS A 133 6.60 -22.84 -9.75
CA LYS A 133 7.81 -22.87 -10.59
C LYS A 133 8.81 -21.76 -10.23
N CYS A 134 8.32 -20.64 -9.69
CA CYS A 134 9.13 -19.50 -9.30
C CYS A 134 9.64 -19.56 -7.84
N ALA A 135 9.14 -20.49 -7.02
CA ALA A 135 9.37 -20.50 -5.56
C ALA A 135 10.76 -21.03 -5.13
N ASP A 136 11.36 -21.95 -5.89
CA ASP A 136 12.71 -22.48 -5.59
C ASP A 136 13.78 -21.47 -6.01
N ARG A 137 14.18 -20.63 -5.04
CA ARG A 137 15.08 -19.48 -5.22
C ARG A 137 16.33 -19.63 -4.36
N LYS A 138 17.49 -19.26 -4.90
CA LYS A 138 18.82 -19.48 -4.30
C LYS A 138 19.53 -18.20 -3.86
N GLU A 139 18.88 -17.05 -4.02
CA GLU A 139 19.42 -15.77 -3.61
C GLU A 139 19.61 -15.71 -2.09
N GLU A 140 20.83 -15.36 -1.65
CA GLU A 140 21.14 -15.22 -0.22
C GLU A 140 20.42 -14.01 0.41
N CYS A 141 20.30 -12.92 -0.36
CA CYS A 141 19.61 -11.71 0.09
C CYS A 141 18.10 -11.92 -0.03
N LYS A 142 17.37 -11.92 1.09
CA LYS A 142 15.90 -12.06 1.13
C LYS A 142 15.15 -11.03 0.27
N CYS A 143 15.68 -9.80 0.16
CA CYS A 143 15.09 -8.78 -0.71
C CYS A 143 15.25 -9.13 -2.19
N GLU A 144 16.45 -9.59 -2.58
CA GLU A 144 16.69 -10.06 -3.95
C GLU A 144 15.80 -11.27 -4.26
N LYS A 145 15.72 -12.21 -3.32
CA LYS A 145 14.87 -13.38 -3.44
C LYS A 145 13.41 -13.02 -3.72
N ALA A 146 12.86 -12.04 -2.99
CA ALA A 146 11.50 -11.55 -3.16
C ALA A 146 11.27 -10.88 -4.51
N TYR A 147 12.21 -10.02 -4.92
CA TYR A 147 12.16 -9.40 -6.24
C TYR A 147 12.15 -10.44 -7.35
N GLN A 148 13.06 -11.41 -7.28
CA GLN A 148 13.22 -12.42 -8.30
C GLN A 148 12.04 -13.40 -8.38
N PHE A 149 11.40 -13.70 -7.24
CA PHE A 149 10.14 -14.43 -7.21
C PHE A 149 9.05 -13.69 -8.00
N MET A 150 8.83 -12.41 -7.72
CA MET A 150 7.81 -11.60 -8.40
C MET A 150 8.12 -11.40 -9.88
N LYS A 151 9.38 -11.07 -10.22
CA LYS A 151 9.86 -10.95 -11.60
C LYS A 151 9.58 -12.23 -12.40
N CYS A 152 9.88 -13.39 -11.83
CA CYS A 152 9.60 -14.69 -12.47
C CYS A 152 8.10 -14.87 -12.77
N ILE A 153 7.21 -14.57 -11.81
CA ILE A 153 5.76 -14.69 -12.00
C ILE A 153 5.28 -13.76 -13.11
N ILE A 154 5.63 -12.47 -13.03
CA ILE A 154 5.11 -11.45 -13.94
C ILE A 154 5.67 -11.65 -15.35
N GLU A 155 6.96 -11.93 -15.50
CA GLU A 155 7.51 -12.27 -16.81
C GLU A 155 6.84 -13.50 -17.43
N THR A 156 6.49 -14.50 -16.62
CA THR A 156 5.80 -15.69 -17.11
C THR A 156 4.37 -15.36 -17.57
N GLN A 157 3.66 -14.50 -16.84
CA GLN A 157 2.34 -14.02 -17.26
C GLN A 157 2.43 -13.19 -18.55
N ILE A 158 3.37 -12.24 -18.65
CA ILE A 158 3.61 -11.43 -19.87
C ILE A 158 3.91 -12.34 -21.07
N LYS A 159 4.83 -13.31 -20.91
CA LYS A 159 5.20 -14.26 -21.97
C LYS A 159 4.02 -15.14 -22.39
N THR A 160 3.09 -15.43 -21.49
CA THR A 160 1.89 -16.23 -21.78
C THR A 160 0.84 -15.40 -22.52
N ALA A 161 0.63 -14.15 -22.10
CA ALA A 161 -0.28 -13.22 -22.76
C ALA A 161 0.16 -12.87 -24.19
N GLN A 162 1.46 -12.76 -24.46
CA GLN A 162 1.99 -12.50 -25.80
C GLN A 162 1.86 -13.68 -26.78
N LYS A 163 1.61 -14.89 -26.27
CA LYS A 163 1.49 -16.12 -27.09
C LYS A 163 0.03 -16.50 -27.38
N SER A 164 -0.92 -15.82 -26.75
CA SER A 164 -2.37 -16.07 -26.87
C SER A 164 -2.97 -15.21 -27.98
#